data_AF-A0A507AGF0-F1
#
_entry.id   AF-A0A507AGF0-F1
#
_cell.length_a   1.000
_cell.length_b   1.000
_cell.length_c   1.000
_cell.angle_alpha   90.00
_cell.angle_beta   90.00
_cell.angle_gamma   90.00
#
_symmetry.space_group_name_H-M   'P 1'
#
loop_
_entity.id
_entity.type
_entity.pdbx_description
1 polymer ?
#
loop_
_entity_poly.entity_id
_entity_poly.type
_entity_poly.pdbx_seq_one_letter_code
_entity_poly.pdbx_strand_id
1 'polypeptide(L)'
;MAPSSLSMRDINVLEKMKDPEANPALGVIADSSLPKDPHITDQSLYERVSQKEREVILSMKELETELAKIQTPQTSDYIEPYKACISRLGELIAEHPNYASARNNRAQAIRRLYGDNMLVSNAPALPQALVVEASSKERTDAAETALGDLDKAIQLLSPRSPFAPMSPTAKNTLSLAYTQRAAIYHSTSKYIASSSSQVEAQRREAKWTSLQFEEAASRDFASGGRFGNEIAKSLAVSTNPTAKLCGQMVQEMMRKEYGSVQS
;
A
#
# COMPACT_ATOMS: atom_id res chain seq x y z
N MET A 1 -36.42 13.49 19.84
CA MET A 1 -35.88 12.14 19.67
C MET A 1 -34.40 12.27 19.38
N ALA A 2 -33.54 11.86 20.30
CA ALA A 2 -32.09 11.89 20.09
C ALA A 2 -31.66 10.59 19.39
N PRO A 3 -30.81 10.64 18.35
CA PRO A 3 -30.30 9.43 17.72
C PRO A 3 -29.41 8.68 18.72
N SER A 4 -29.72 7.41 18.96
CA SER A 4 -28.92 6.51 19.79
C SER A 4 -27.59 6.21 19.09
N SER A 5 -26.54 6.94 19.48
CA SER A 5 -25.17 6.70 19.01
C SER A 5 -24.54 5.56 19.81
N LEU A 6 -23.94 4.59 19.12
CA LEU A 6 -23.12 3.54 19.74
C LEU A 6 -22.07 4.16 20.66
N SER A 7 -21.84 3.56 21.83
CA SER A 7 -20.78 4.04 22.73
C SER A 7 -19.40 3.66 22.17
N MET A 8 -18.36 4.41 22.57
CA MET A 8 -16.98 4.08 22.19
C MET A 8 -16.54 2.69 22.66
N ARG A 9 -17.15 2.14 23.72
CA ARG A 9 -16.91 0.77 24.17
C ARG A 9 -17.49 -0.24 23.19
N ASP A 10 -18.70 -0.02 22.68
CA ASP A 10 -19.35 -0.92 21.71
C ASP A 10 -18.56 -0.96 20.40
N ILE A 11 -18.09 0.19 19.93
CA ILE A 11 -17.24 0.30 18.74
C ILE A 11 -15.94 -0.51 18.93
N ASN A 12 -15.28 -0.38 20.08
CA ASN A 12 -14.05 -1.12 20.38
C ASN A 12 -14.24 -2.64 20.49
N VAL A 13 -15.40 -3.09 20.98
CA VAL A 13 -15.74 -4.52 21.06
C VAL A 13 -15.99 -5.07 19.66
N LEU A 14 -16.75 -4.35 18.84
CA LEU A 14 -17.01 -4.71 17.45
C LEU A 14 -15.71 -4.75 16.62
N GLU A 15 -14.80 -3.80 16.80
CA GLU A 15 -13.48 -3.82 16.17
C GLU A 15 -12.68 -5.09 16.51
N LYS A 16 -12.72 -5.55 17.77
CA LYS A 16 -12.03 -6.78 18.19
C LYS A 16 -12.67 -8.06 17.64
N MET A 17 -13.96 -8.04 17.31
CA MET A 17 -14.67 -9.19 16.75
C MET A 17 -14.51 -9.33 15.22
N LYS A 18 -14.05 -8.28 14.53
CA LYS A 18 -13.92 -8.27 13.07
C LYS A 18 -12.71 -9.04 12.53
N ASP A 19 -11.81 -9.52 13.40
CA ASP A 19 -10.61 -10.25 12.97
C ASP A 19 -10.46 -11.63 13.66
N PRO A 20 -11.38 -12.57 13.42
CA PRO A 20 -11.28 -13.93 13.95
C PRO A 20 -10.17 -14.77 13.28
N GLU A 21 -9.56 -14.29 12.18
CA GLU A 21 -8.56 -15.02 11.40
C GLU A 21 -7.12 -14.52 11.58
N ALA A 22 -6.89 -13.31 12.12
CA ALA A 22 -5.54 -12.89 12.48
C ALA A 22 -5.04 -13.70 13.68
N ASN A 23 -4.29 -14.75 13.38
CA ASN A 23 -3.54 -15.46 14.39
C ASN A 23 -2.21 -14.73 14.67
N PRO A 24 -2.07 -14.01 15.82
CA PRO A 24 -0.82 -13.33 16.16
C PRO A 24 0.37 -14.29 16.31
N ALA A 25 0.14 -15.59 16.51
CA ALA A 25 1.19 -16.61 16.54
C ALA A 25 1.79 -16.93 15.16
N LEU A 26 1.21 -16.43 14.06
CA LEU A 26 1.76 -16.54 12.69
C LEU A 26 2.64 -15.35 12.28
N GLY A 27 2.95 -14.46 13.23
CA GLY A 27 3.87 -13.35 13.01
C GLY A 27 5.25 -13.86 12.61
N VAL A 28 5.79 -13.35 11.50
CA VAL A 28 7.11 -13.79 11.02
C VAL A 28 8.20 -13.36 12.00
N ILE A 29 9.05 -14.32 12.38
CA ILE A 29 10.16 -14.13 13.31
C ILE A 29 11.20 -13.21 12.66
N ALA A 30 11.52 -12.12 13.35
CA ALA A 30 12.58 -11.22 12.93
C ALA A 30 13.91 -11.69 13.55
N ASP A 31 14.92 -11.88 12.71
CA ASP A 31 16.27 -12.29 13.12
C ASP A 31 17.30 -11.27 12.63
N SER A 32 17.87 -10.52 13.56
CA SER A 32 18.85 -9.47 13.29
C SER A 32 20.23 -10.00 12.87
N SER A 33 20.49 -11.30 13.03
CA SER A 33 21.73 -11.93 12.57
C SER A 33 21.73 -12.21 11.06
N LEU A 34 20.56 -12.21 10.42
CA LEU A 34 20.42 -12.40 8.99
C LEU A 34 20.86 -11.17 8.19
N PRO A 35 21.35 -11.35 6.95
CA PRO A 35 21.63 -10.24 6.05
C PRO A 35 20.43 -9.30 5.90
N LYS A 36 20.70 -8.00 5.83
CA LYS A 36 19.66 -6.97 5.68
C LYS A 36 18.85 -7.12 4.38
N ASP A 37 19.47 -7.66 3.33
CA ASP A 37 18.82 -8.05 2.08
C ASP A 37 19.20 -9.51 1.73
N PRO A 38 18.24 -10.36 1.35
CA PRO A 38 18.51 -11.76 1.04
C PRO A 38 19.24 -11.99 -0.29
N HIS A 39 19.28 -11.00 -1.19
CA HIS A 39 19.92 -11.07 -2.50
C HIS A 39 21.22 -10.26 -2.59
N ILE A 40 21.44 -9.33 -1.66
CA ILE A 40 22.72 -8.60 -1.51
C ILE A 40 23.29 -8.91 -0.13
N THR A 41 24.01 -10.03 -0.03
CA THR A 41 24.58 -10.53 1.24
C THR A 41 25.99 -10.01 1.51
N ASP A 42 26.72 -9.55 0.49
CA ASP A 42 28.01 -8.87 0.68
C ASP A 42 27.80 -7.53 1.38
N GLN A 43 28.38 -7.39 2.58
CA GLN A 43 28.17 -6.23 3.43
C GLN A 43 28.66 -4.93 2.76
N SER A 44 29.82 -4.98 2.09
CA SER A 44 30.40 -3.80 1.44
C SER A 44 29.55 -3.31 0.27
N LEU A 45 29.02 -4.24 -0.53
CA LEU A 45 28.13 -3.95 -1.64
C LEU A 45 26.81 -3.42 -1.12
N TYR A 46 26.21 -4.07 -0.11
CA TYR A 46 24.99 -3.60 0.51
C TYR A 46 25.12 -2.16 1.03
N GLU A 47 26.21 -1.84 1.71
CA GLU A 47 26.47 -0.48 2.21
C GLU A 47 26.54 0.54 1.06
N ARG A 48 27.25 0.24 -0.03
CA ARG A 48 27.31 1.12 -1.20
C ARG A 48 25.94 1.31 -1.85
N VAL A 49 25.18 0.23 -2.05
CA VAL A 49 23.86 0.26 -2.69
C VAL A 49 22.85 1.00 -1.83
N SER A 50 22.79 0.70 -0.53
CA SER A 50 21.88 1.36 0.42
C SER A 50 22.25 2.83 0.65
N GLN A 51 23.52 3.21 0.51
CA GLN A 51 23.94 4.61 0.55
C GLN A 51 23.42 5.39 -0.67
N LYS A 52 23.57 4.84 -1.89
CA LYS A 52 22.98 5.43 -3.11
C LYS A 52 21.47 5.61 -2.98
N GLU A 53 20.77 4.58 -2.47
CA GLU A 53 19.33 4.66 -2.22
C GLU A 53 18.99 5.77 -1.22
N ARG A 54 19.72 5.84 -0.10
CA ARG A 54 19.49 6.83 0.96
C ARG A 54 19.62 8.25 0.44
N GLU A 55 20.59 8.53 -0.42
CA GLU A 55 20.76 9.84 -1.04
C GLU A 55 19.53 10.26 -1.84
N VAL A 56 18.92 9.34 -2.60
CA VAL A 56 17.68 9.64 -3.32
C VAL A 56 16.51 9.90 -2.36
N ILE A 57 16.38 9.09 -1.31
CA ILE A 57 15.33 9.26 -0.30
C ILE A 57 15.47 10.59 0.43
N LEU A 58 16.71 11.02 0.74
CA LEU A 58 16.96 12.32 1.38
C LEU A 58 16.54 13.46 0.46
N SER A 59 16.90 13.42 -0.83
CA SER A 59 16.41 14.41 -1.81
C SER A 59 14.88 14.47 -1.86
N MET A 60 14.20 13.32 -1.86
CA MET A 60 12.73 13.29 -1.82
C MET A 60 12.17 13.91 -0.53
N LYS A 61 12.77 13.63 0.63
CA LYS A 61 12.34 14.20 1.92
C LYS A 61 12.53 15.71 1.98
N GLU A 62 13.60 16.23 1.39
CA GLU A 62 13.84 17.66 1.25
C GLU A 62 12.73 18.31 0.43
N LEU A 63 12.39 17.73 -0.74
CA LEU A 63 11.27 18.19 -1.57
C LEU A 63 9.94 18.18 -0.80
N GLU A 64 9.64 17.13 -0.05
CA GLU A 64 8.41 17.08 0.77
C GLU A 64 8.39 18.13 1.89
N THR A 65 9.55 18.41 2.49
CA THR A 65 9.68 19.43 3.54
C THR A 65 9.45 20.83 2.99
N GLU A 66 9.90 21.08 1.76
CA GLU A 66 9.64 22.33 1.06
C GLU A 66 8.17 22.46 0.65
N LEU A 67 7.60 21.41 0.06
CA LEU A 67 6.18 21.34 -0.28
C LEU A 67 5.27 21.60 0.92
N ALA A 68 5.62 21.08 2.10
CA ALA A 68 4.84 21.30 3.32
C ALA A 68 4.83 22.76 3.82
N LYS A 69 5.81 23.59 3.42
CA LYS A 69 5.87 25.02 3.76
C LYS A 69 4.98 25.86 2.85
N ILE A 70 4.60 25.33 1.70
CA ILE A 70 3.84 26.05 0.69
C ILE A 70 2.35 25.95 0.99
N GLN A 71 1.69 27.10 1.18
CA GLN A 71 0.26 27.19 1.46
C GLN A 71 -0.61 27.23 0.18
N THR A 72 -0.02 27.29 -1.03
CA THR A 72 -0.72 27.51 -2.31
C THR A 72 -0.02 26.80 -3.48
N PRO A 73 -0.74 26.17 -4.44
CA PRO A 73 -0.28 24.96 -5.12
C PRO A 73 0.45 25.25 -6.44
N GLN A 74 1.60 25.93 -6.41
CA GLN A 74 2.56 25.77 -7.51
C GLN A 74 3.39 24.50 -7.29
N THR A 75 2.70 23.36 -7.32
CA THR A 75 3.29 22.02 -7.24
C THR A 75 4.14 21.68 -8.47
N SER A 76 4.04 22.47 -9.55
CA SER A 76 4.78 22.29 -10.82
C SER A 76 6.29 22.18 -10.62
N ASP A 77 6.85 23.02 -9.75
CA ASP A 77 8.30 23.16 -9.58
C ASP A 77 8.92 21.91 -8.92
N TYR A 78 8.08 21.09 -8.28
CA TYR A 78 8.47 19.88 -7.59
C TYR A 78 8.27 18.61 -8.42
N ILE A 79 7.55 18.68 -9.54
CA ILE A 79 7.25 17.51 -10.40
C ILE A 79 8.54 16.97 -11.02
N GLU A 80 9.32 17.83 -11.69
CA GLU A 80 10.56 17.40 -12.37
C GLU A 80 11.63 16.90 -11.39
N PRO A 81 11.89 17.55 -10.25
CA PRO A 81 12.76 16.99 -9.20
C PRO A 81 12.29 15.61 -8.70
N TYR A 82 10.98 15.40 -8.56
CA TYR A 82 10.44 14.09 -8.18
C TYR A 82 10.66 13.03 -9.27
N LYS A 83 10.43 13.39 -10.54
CA LYS A 83 10.70 12.52 -11.70
C LYS A 83 12.17 12.15 -11.79
N ALA A 84 13.08 13.08 -11.49
CA ALA A 84 14.52 12.79 -11.41
C ALA A 84 14.85 11.77 -10.30
N CYS A 85 14.21 11.86 -9.13
CA CYS A 85 14.37 10.86 -8.07
C CYS A 85 13.87 9.47 -8.51
N ILE A 86 12.73 9.40 -9.20
CA ILE A 86 12.20 8.16 -9.79
C ILE A 86 13.19 7.56 -10.80
N SER A 87 13.80 8.40 -11.65
CA SER A 87 14.83 7.96 -12.62
C SER A 87 16.06 7.37 -11.92
N ARG A 88 16.61 8.05 -10.91
CA ARG A 88 17.75 7.58 -10.11
C ARG A 88 17.47 6.25 -9.39
N LEU A 89 16.26 6.05 -8.87
CA LEU A 89 15.84 4.75 -8.34
C LEU A 89 15.75 3.69 -9.45
N GLY A 90 15.31 4.08 -10.64
CA GLY A 90 15.28 3.20 -11.81
C GLY A 90 16.68 2.76 -12.27
N GLU A 91 17.64 3.66 -12.28
CA GLU A 91 19.05 3.36 -12.55
C GLU A 91 19.62 2.40 -11.50
N LEU A 92 19.35 2.65 -10.20
CA LEU A 92 19.76 1.76 -9.13
C LEU A 92 19.16 0.35 -9.27
N ILE A 93 17.90 0.26 -9.70
CA ILE A 93 17.21 -1.01 -9.99
C ILE A 93 17.82 -1.71 -11.21
N ALA A 94 18.23 -0.96 -12.24
CA ALA A 94 18.89 -1.53 -13.41
C ALA A 94 20.27 -2.10 -13.05
N GLU A 95 21.04 -1.41 -12.21
CA GLU A 95 22.32 -1.88 -11.68
C GLU A 95 22.16 -3.10 -10.74
N HIS A 96 21.09 -3.11 -9.93
CA HIS A 96 20.82 -4.15 -8.94
C HIS A 96 19.39 -4.68 -9.03
N PRO A 97 19.07 -5.54 -10.03
CA PRO A 97 17.68 -5.96 -10.32
C PRO A 97 16.95 -6.68 -9.19
N ASN A 98 17.69 -7.30 -8.27
CA ASN A 98 17.16 -8.04 -7.13
C ASN A 98 17.12 -7.21 -5.83
N TYR A 99 17.43 -5.91 -5.88
CA TYR A 99 17.35 -5.04 -4.71
C TYR A 99 15.91 -4.55 -4.49
N ALA A 100 15.21 -5.19 -3.55
CA ALA A 100 13.78 -4.96 -3.35
C ALA A 100 13.45 -3.58 -2.74
N SER A 101 14.36 -3.01 -1.95
CA SER A 101 14.15 -1.70 -1.30
C SER A 101 13.97 -0.58 -2.32
N ALA A 102 14.84 -0.52 -3.34
CA ALA A 102 14.76 0.53 -4.35
C ALA A 102 13.45 0.47 -5.15
N ARG A 103 12.95 -0.74 -5.43
CA ARG A 103 11.64 -0.95 -6.06
C ARG A 103 10.50 -0.43 -5.21
N ASN A 104 10.53 -0.72 -3.90
CA ASN A 104 9.55 -0.25 -2.95
C ASN A 104 9.48 1.28 -2.90
N ASN A 105 10.66 1.91 -2.87
CA ASN A 105 10.81 3.37 -2.85
C ASN A 105 10.37 3.99 -4.18
N ARG A 106 10.69 3.37 -5.33
CA ARG A 106 10.27 3.87 -6.64
C ARG A 106 8.75 3.81 -6.80
N ALA A 107 8.13 2.71 -6.35
CA ALA A 107 6.67 2.61 -6.32
C ALA A 107 6.03 3.66 -5.41
N GLN A 108 6.61 3.93 -4.23
CA GLN A 108 6.13 5.00 -3.34
C GLN A 108 6.22 6.37 -4.01
N ALA A 109 7.34 6.65 -4.68
CA ALA A 109 7.56 7.90 -5.37
C ALA A 109 6.54 8.12 -6.50
N ILE A 110 6.28 7.07 -7.28
CA ILE A 110 5.27 7.08 -8.35
C ILE A 110 3.86 7.33 -7.79
N ARG A 111 3.50 6.67 -6.67
CA ARG A 111 2.21 6.87 -6.00
C ARG A 111 2.06 8.29 -5.47
N ARG A 112 3.13 8.94 -5.01
CA ARG A 112 3.12 10.35 -4.62
C ARG A 112 2.93 11.28 -5.82
N LEU A 113 3.50 10.92 -6.97
CA LEU A 113 3.43 11.71 -8.18
C LEU A 113 2.02 11.65 -8.82
N TYR A 114 1.43 10.46 -8.96
CA TYR A 114 0.19 10.24 -9.73
C TYR A 114 -1.02 9.80 -8.89
N GLY A 115 -0.83 9.49 -7.61
CA GLY A 115 -1.90 8.99 -6.74
C GLY A 115 -2.17 7.49 -6.87
N ASP A 116 -2.95 6.96 -5.93
CA ASP A 116 -3.26 5.53 -5.83
C ASP A 116 -4.35 5.08 -6.81
N ASN A 117 -5.10 6.01 -7.41
CA ASN A 117 -6.15 5.73 -8.39
C ASN A 117 -5.63 5.66 -9.84
N MET A 118 -4.32 5.57 -10.05
CA MET A 118 -3.66 5.54 -11.36
C MET A 118 -4.12 4.40 -12.30
N LEU A 119 -4.82 3.38 -11.81
CA LEU A 119 -5.40 2.31 -12.64
C LEU A 119 -6.78 2.64 -13.23
N VAL A 120 -7.36 3.80 -12.89
CA VAL A 120 -8.74 4.14 -13.26
C VAL A 120 -8.75 5.28 -14.29
N SER A 121 -9.52 5.10 -15.36
CA SER A 121 -9.71 6.11 -16.41
C SER A 121 -10.43 7.31 -15.83
N ASN A 122 -9.95 8.52 -16.13
CA ASN A 122 -10.60 9.76 -15.69
C ASN A 122 -10.85 9.82 -14.17
N ALA A 123 -9.98 9.17 -13.38
CA ALA A 123 -10.09 9.16 -11.94
C ALA A 123 -10.03 10.59 -11.37
N PRO A 124 -10.74 10.89 -10.28
CA PRO A 124 -10.69 12.22 -9.67
C PRO A 124 -9.27 12.55 -9.21
N ALA A 125 -8.88 13.81 -9.32
CA ALA A 125 -7.60 14.26 -8.76
C ALA A 125 -7.58 13.99 -7.25
N LEU A 126 -6.54 13.29 -6.79
CA LEU A 126 -6.34 13.03 -5.37
C LEU A 126 -5.50 14.17 -4.77
N PRO A 127 -5.88 14.76 -3.62
CA PRO A 127 -5.15 15.88 -3.00
C PRO A 127 -3.66 15.59 -2.76
N GLN A 128 -3.30 14.33 -2.59
CA GLN A 128 -1.94 13.87 -2.36
C GLN A 128 -1.10 13.67 -3.63
N ALA A 129 -1.69 13.73 -4.83
CA ALA A 129 -0.95 13.59 -6.09
C ALA A 129 -0.30 14.93 -6.47
N LEU A 130 0.96 14.92 -6.89
CA LEU A 130 1.64 16.12 -7.40
C LEU A 130 1.21 16.49 -8.82
N VAL A 131 0.98 15.48 -9.66
CA VAL A 131 0.52 15.66 -11.04
C VAL A 131 -1.01 15.58 -11.07
N VAL A 132 -1.65 16.72 -11.23
CA VAL A 132 -3.12 16.83 -11.29
C VAL A 132 -3.65 16.39 -12.66
N GLU A 133 -2.97 16.79 -13.74
CA GLU A 133 -3.37 16.50 -15.12
C GLU A 133 -2.32 15.67 -15.86
N ALA A 134 -2.22 14.39 -15.54
CA ALA A 134 -1.40 13.44 -16.30
C ALA A 134 -2.15 12.97 -17.56
N SER A 135 -1.42 12.66 -18.64
CA SER A 135 -2.00 11.97 -19.79
C SER A 135 -2.40 10.54 -19.43
N SER A 136 -3.35 9.96 -20.17
CA SER A 136 -3.73 8.54 -19.97
C SER A 136 -2.53 7.61 -20.08
N LYS A 137 -1.66 7.82 -21.06
CA LYS A 137 -0.47 7.01 -21.29
C LYS A 137 0.52 7.13 -20.13
N GLU A 138 0.79 8.36 -19.67
CA GLU A 138 1.70 8.59 -18.55
C GLU A 138 1.22 7.90 -17.26
N ARG A 139 -0.08 7.93 -16.97
CA ARG A 139 -0.67 7.19 -15.84
C ARG A 139 -0.53 5.68 -16.00
N THR A 140 -0.81 5.15 -17.19
CA THR A 140 -0.69 3.72 -17.45
C THR A 140 0.76 3.23 -17.32
N ASP A 141 1.73 3.94 -17.91
CA ASP A 141 3.16 3.63 -17.81
C ASP A 141 3.64 3.68 -16.35
N ALA A 142 3.19 4.69 -15.60
CA ALA A 142 3.49 4.83 -14.17
C ALA A 142 2.90 3.69 -13.34
N ALA A 143 1.65 3.32 -13.61
CA ALA A 143 0.97 2.25 -12.89
C ALA A 143 1.56 0.87 -13.18
N GLU A 144 1.94 0.61 -14.44
CA GLU A 144 2.67 -0.60 -14.81
C GLU A 144 3.99 -0.70 -14.06
N THR A 145 4.76 0.39 -14.03
CA THR A 145 6.05 0.45 -13.32
C THR A 145 5.87 0.21 -11.82
N ALA A 146 4.95 0.91 -11.17
CA ALA A 146 4.71 0.78 -9.73
C ALA A 146 4.24 -0.63 -9.36
N LEU A 147 3.26 -1.19 -10.07
CA LEU A 147 2.79 -2.55 -9.79
C LEU A 147 3.87 -3.60 -10.09
N GLY A 148 4.63 -3.45 -11.18
CA GLY A 148 5.75 -4.34 -11.51
C GLY A 148 6.84 -4.34 -10.44
N ASP A 149 7.17 -3.16 -9.90
CA ASP A 149 8.12 -3.03 -8.81
C ASP A 149 7.64 -3.68 -7.52
N LEU A 150 6.38 -3.45 -7.14
CA LEU A 150 5.78 -4.04 -5.95
C LEU A 150 5.67 -5.56 -6.07
N ASP A 151 5.24 -6.06 -7.23
CA ASP A 151 5.20 -7.50 -7.53
C ASP A 151 6.58 -8.13 -7.41
N LYS A 152 7.61 -7.49 -7.98
CA LYS A 152 8.97 -8.00 -7.92
C LYS A 152 9.56 -7.92 -6.52
N ALA A 153 9.34 -6.83 -5.77
CA ALA A 153 9.78 -6.70 -4.39
C ALA A 153 9.14 -7.76 -3.49
N ILE A 154 7.84 -8.01 -3.64
CA ILE A 154 7.14 -9.08 -2.93
C ILE A 154 7.75 -10.44 -3.30
N GLN A 155 7.90 -10.73 -4.60
CA GLN A 155 8.51 -11.99 -5.06
C GLN A 155 9.91 -12.22 -4.46
N LEU A 156 10.74 -11.18 -4.40
CA LEU A 156 12.12 -11.27 -3.93
C LEU A 156 12.21 -11.50 -2.41
N LEU A 157 11.28 -10.93 -1.64
CA LEU A 157 11.33 -10.95 -0.18
C LEU A 157 10.40 -11.99 0.46
N SER A 158 9.40 -12.51 -0.27
CA SER A 158 8.49 -13.52 0.25
C SER A 158 9.26 -14.75 0.73
N PRO A 159 9.11 -15.17 1.99
CA PRO A 159 9.80 -16.33 2.52
C PRO A 159 9.28 -17.62 1.87
N ARG A 160 10.17 -18.58 1.64
CA ARG A 160 9.82 -19.90 1.06
C ARG A 160 8.92 -20.74 1.97
N SER A 161 8.95 -20.48 3.27
CA SER A 161 8.10 -21.12 4.27
C SER A 161 7.43 -20.05 5.12
N PRO A 162 6.15 -20.22 5.52
CA PRO A 162 5.43 -19.28 6.38
C PRO A 162 6.15 -18.92 7.70
N PHE A 163 7.04 -19.80 8.18
CA PHE A 163 7.76 -19.66 9.45
C PHE A 163 9.25 -19.33 9.29
N ALA A 164 9.74 -19.14 8.06
CA ALA A 164 11.15 -18.83 7.86
C ALA A 164 11.47 -17.45 8.47
N PRO A 165 12.56 -17.33 9.26
CA PRO A 165 12.97 -16.06 9.82
C PRO A 165 13.40 -15.09 8.71
N MET A 166 13.21 -13.79 8.97
CA MET A 166 13.61 -12.72 8.06
C MET A 166 14.37 -11.64 8.83
N SER A 167 15.30 -10.96 8.16
CA SER A 167 15.91 -9.77 8.76
C SER A 167 14.85 -8.69 8.98
N PRO A 168 14.99 -7.83 10.02
CA PRO A 168 14.05 -6.74 10.27
C PRO A 168 13.86 -5.82 9.05
N THR A 169 14.94 -5.54 8.32
CA THR A 169 14.91 -4.73 7.10
C THR A 169 14.09 -5.39 6.00
N ALA A 170 14.36 -6.65 5.67
CA ALA A 170 13.60 -7.38 4.65
C ALA A 170 12.11 -7.51 5.04
N LYS A 171 11.82 -7.79 6.32
CA LYS A 171 10.45 -7.86 6.84
C LYS A 171 9.71 -6.53 6.67
N ASN A 172 10.34 -5.41 7.04
CA ASN A 172 9.74 -4.09 6.88
C ASN A 172 9.49 -3.73 5.41
N THR A 173 10.46 -3.97 4.53
CA THR A 173 10.31 -3.70 3.09
C THR A 173 9.21 -4.55 2.47
N LEU A 174 9.10 -5.84 2.84
CA LEU A 174 8.01 -6.71 2.37
C LEU A 174 6.64 -6.21 2.87
N SER A 175 6.57 -5.84 4.14
CA SER A 175 5.38 -5.27 4.76
C SER A 175 4.88 -4.02 4.03
N LEU A 176 5.80 -3.11 3.72
CA LEU A 176 5.50 -1.92 2.92
C LEU A 176 5.05 -2.28 1.50
N ALA A 177 5.70 -3.23 0.84
CA ALA A 177 5.36 -3.60 -0.54
C ALA A 177 3.91 -4.07 -0.65
N TYR A 178 3.48 -4.96 0.26
CA TYR A 178 2.08 -5.38 0.36
C TYR A 178 1.14 -4.20 0.63
N THR A 179 1.48 -3.37 1.63
CA THR A 179 0.64 -2.23 2.02
C THR A 179 0.44 -1.23 0.88
N GLN A 180 1.49 -0.94 0.11
CA GLN A 180 1.43 -0.05 -1.03
C GLN A 180 0.59 -0.62 -2.17
N ARG A 181 0.76 -1.92 -2.48
CA ARG A 181 -0.04 -2.58 -3.53
C ARG A 181 -1.52 -2.64 -3.14
N ALA A 182 -1.80 -2.91 -1.86
CA ALA A 182 -3.14 -2.86 -1.29
C ALA A 182 -3.79 -1.48 -1.43
N ALA A 183 -3.04 -0.40 -1.20
CA ALA A 183 -3.55 0.96 -1.35
C ALA A 183 -3.98 1.27 -2.80
N ILE A 184 -3.17 0.87 -3.78
CA ILE A 184 -3.52 1.01 -5.20
C ILE A 184 -4.79 0.22 -5.53
N TYR A 185 -4.86 -1.05 -5.12
CA TYR A 185 -6.02 -1.89 -5.38
C TYR A 185 -7.30 -1.39 -4.68
N HIS A 186 -7.19 -0.95 -3.43
CA HIS A 186 -8.33 -0.40 -2.67
C HIS A 186 -8.82 0.93 -3.24
N SER A 187 -7.91 1.79 -3.69
CA SER A 187 -8.30 3.02 -4.39
C SER A 187 -9.01 2.67 -5.70
N THR A 188 -8.46 1.72 -6.46
CA THR A 188 -9.02 1.26 -7.73
C THR A 188 -10.43 0.67 -7.56
N SER A 189 -10.65 -0.18 -6.55
CA SER A 189 -11.97 -0.79 -6.32
C SER A 189 -13.07 0.24 -6.07
N LYS A 190 -12.75 1.36 -5.42
CA LYS A 190 -13.69 2.46 -5.14
C LYS A 190 -14.14 3.21 -6.39
N TYR A 191 -13.26 3.37 -7.37
CA TYR A 191 -13.52 4.24 -8.54
C TYR A 191 -13.81 3.46 -9.83
N ILE A 192 -13.41 2.18 -9.93
CA ILE A 192 -13.61 1.37 -11.15
C ILE A 192 -15.07 0.98 -11.40
N ALA A 193 -15.96 1.08 -10.40
CA ALA A 193 -17.39 0.80 -10.61
C ALA A 193 -18.07 1.86 -11.51
N SER A 194 -17.55 3.09 -11.50
CA SER A 194 -18.07 4.23 -12.26
C SER A 194 -17.16 4.66 -13.41
N SER A 195 -16.12 3.88 -13.73
CA SER A 195 -15.09 4.23 -14.70
C SER A 195 -14.44 2.98 -15.30
N SER A 196 -13.76 3.08 -16.45
CA SER A 196 -13.03 1.95 -17.04
C SER A 196 -11.64 1.79 -16.43
N SER A 197 -11.12 0.56 -16.37
CA SER A 197 -9.72 0.32 -16.04
C SER A 197 -8.77 0.85 -17.13
N GLN A 198 -7.62 1.37 -16.72
CA GLN A 198 -6.47 1.71 -17.58
C GLN A 198 -5.27 0.83 -17.24
N VAL A 199 -5.53 -0.47 -17.18
CA VAL A 199 -4.53 -1.47 -16.86
C VAL A 199 -4.00 -2.07 -18.16
N GLU A 200 -2.68 -2.16 -18.27
CA GLU A 200 -2.01 -2.83 -19.39
C GLU A 200 -2.54 -4.25 -19.61
N ALA A 201 -2.84 -4.60 -20.87
CA ALA A 201 -3.58 -5.82 -21.21
C ALA A 201 -2.89 -7.13 -20.78
N GLN A 202 -1.57 -7.11 -20.64
CA GLN A 202 -0.75 -8.25 -20.22
C GLN A 202 -0.80 -8.49 -18.70
N ARG A 203 -1.27 -7.51 -17.93
CA ARG A 203 -1.32 -7.62 -16.47
C ARG A 203 -2.52 -8.44 -16.02
N ARG A 204 -2.36 -9.16 -14.92
CA ARG A 204 -3.44 -9.96 -14.31
C ARG A 204 -4.64 -9.08 -13.91
N GLU A 205 -4.39 -7.83 -13.55
CA GLU A 205 -5.43 -6.88 -13.11
C GLU A 205 -6.31 -6.37 -14.26
N ALA A 206 -5.93 -6.60 -15.53
CA ALA A 206 -6.63 -6.04 -16.69
C ALA A 206 -8.10 -6.47 -16.78
N LYS A 207 -8.42 -7.66 -16.26
CA LYS A 207 -9.77 -8.25 -16.28
C LYS A 207 -10.45 -8.23 -14.92
N TRP A 208 -9.88 -7.53 -13.93
CA TRP A 208 -10.42 -7.53 -12.58
C TRP A 208 -11.66 -6.66 -12.47
N THR A 209 -12.66 -7.16 -11.75
CA THR A 209 -13.83 -6.39 -11.31
C THR A 209 -13.48 -5.55 -10.07
N SER A 210 -14.35 -4.59 -9.73
CA SER A 210 -14.25 -3.84 -8.46
C SER A 210 -14.11 -4.77 -7.24
N LEU A 211 -14.89 -5.86 -7.20
CA LEU A 211 -14.81 -6.86 -6.14
C LEU A 211 -13.44 -7.56 -6.10
N GLN A 212 -12.89 -7.95 -7.24
CA GLN A 212 -11.58 -8.61 -7.30
C GLN A 212 -10.45 -7.68 -6.84
N PHE A 213 -10.53 -6.38 -7.15
CA PHE A 213 -9.61 -5.37 -6.61
C PHE A 213 -9.76 -5.23 -5.09
N GLU A 214 -10.99 -5.21 -4.57
CA GLU A 214 -11.24 -5.11 -3.13
C GLU A 214 -10.72 -6.34 -2.37
N GLU A 215 -10.99 -7.55 -2.87
CA GLU A 215 -10.47 -8.78 -2.30
C GLU A 215 -8.94 -8.84 -2.35
N ALA A 216 -8.33 -8.42 -3.47
CA ALA A 216 -6.88 -8.35 -3.59
C ALA A 216 -6.26 -7.35 -2.60
N ALA A 217 -6.89 -6.18 -2.44
CA ALA A 217 -6.48 -5.20 -1.45
C ALA A 217 -6.55 -5.76 -0.03
N SER A 218 -7.65 -6.43 0.33
CA SER A 218 -7.83 -7.05 1.65
C SER A 218 -6.75 -8.09 1.94
N ARG A 219 -6.44 -8.98 0.99
CA ARG A 219 -5.36 -9.98 1.12
C ARG A 219 -3.98 -9.34 1.31
N ASP A 220 -3.70 -8.28 0.57
CA ASP A 220 -2.42 -7.57 0.68
C ASP A 220 -2.32 -6.79 2.00
N PHE A 221 -3.39 -6.14 2.46
CA PHE A 221 -3.40 -5.50 3.79
C PHE A 221 -3.20 -6.51 4.92
N ALA A 222 -3.84 -7.68 4.84
CA ALA A 222 -3.63 -8.76 5.81
C ALA A 222 -2.17 -9.23 5.81
N SER A 223 -1.56 -9.36 4.63
CA SER A 223 -0.14 -9.70 4.48
C SER A 223 0.76 -8.61 5.08
N GLY A 224 0.52 -7.33 4.78
CA GLY A 224 1.23 -6.21 5.39
C GLY A 224 1.13 -6.21 6.91
N GLY A 225 -0.07 -6.44 7.45
CA GLY A 225 -0.31 -6.59 8.89
C GLY A 225 0.48 -7.74 9.50
N ARG A 226 0.50 -8.91 8.85
CA ARG A 226 1.28 -10.07 9.27
C ARG A 226 2.79 -9.79 9.37
N PHE A 227 3.32 -8.96 8.47
CA PHE A 227 4.72 -8.54 8.50
C PHE A 227 4.98 -7.30 9.39
N GLY A 228 3.98 -6.81 10.12
CA GLY A 228 4.13 -5.82 11.18
C GLY A 228 3.79 -4.37 10.80
N ASN A 229 3.04 -4.15 9.72
CA ASN A 229 2.50 -2.81 9.43
C ASN A 229 1.13 -2.61 10.09
N GLU A 230 1.07 -1.74 11.10
CA GLU A 230 -0.14 -1.50 11.89
C GLU A 230 -1.26 -0.82 11.07
N ILE A 231 -0.91 0.04 10.12
CA ILE A 231 -1.90 0.66 9.21
C ILE A 231 -2.54 -0.44 8.35
N ALA A 232 -1.72 -1.33 7.79
CA ALA A 232 -2.20 -2.46 6.99
C ALA A 232 -3.06 -3.41 7.82
N LYS A 233 -2.67 -3.69 9.06
CA LYS A 233 -3.47 -4.51 10.00
C LYS A 233 -4.86 -3.90 10.23
N SER A 234 -4.94 -2.59 10.51
CA SER A 234 -6.22 -1.90 10.67
C SER A 234 -7.05 -1.90 9.37
N LEU A 235 -6.40 -1.69 8.22
CA LEU A 235 -7.07 -1.69 6.92
C LEU A 235 -7.52 -3.07 6.46
N ALA A 236 -6.83 -4.15 6.86
CA ALA A 236 -7.21 -5.52 6.56
C ALA A 236 -8.61 -5.84 7.10
N VAL A 237 -8.86 -5.41 8.34
CA VAL A 237 -10.16 -5.57 9.01
C VAL A 237 -11.26 -4.79 8.30
N SER A 238 -10.99 -3.53 7.93
CA SER A 238 -12.00 -2.67 7.30
C SER A 238 -12.30 -3.01 5.84
N THR A 239 -11.39 -3.70 5.15
CA THR A 239 -11.54 -4.10 3.74
C THR A 239 -12.00 -5.55 3.57
N ASN A 240 -12.04 -6.35 4.64
CA ASN A 240 -12.48 -7.74 4.59
C ASN A 240 -14.02 -7.83 4.35
N PRO A 241 -14.48 -8.41 3.22
CA PRO A 241 -15.91 -8.51 2.90
C PRO A 241 -16.71 -9.27 3.95
N THR A 242 -16.15 -10.34 4.51
CA THR A 242 -16.78 -11.14 5.58
C THR A 242 -16.91 -10.32 6.85
N ALA A 243 -15.86 -9.59 7.25
CA ALA A 243 -15.90 -8.71 8.42
C ALA A 243 -16.93 -7.58 8.25
N LYS A 244 -17.10 -7.04 7.03
CA LYS A 244 -18.15 -6.06 6.72
C LYS A 244 -19.54 -6.65 6.87
N LEU A 245 -19.80 -7.83 6.30
CA LEU A 245 -21.09 -8.51 6.39
C LEU A 245 -21.43 -8.88 7.84
N CYS A 246 -20.49 -9.44 8.59
CA CYS A 246 -20.66 -9.72 10.02
C CYS A 246 -20.91 -8.43 10.81
N GLY A 247 -20.17 -7.37 10.52
CA GLY A 247 -20.38 -6.06 11.14
C GLY A 247 -21.76 -5.47 10.86
N GLN A 248 -22.23 -5.54 9.60
CA GLN A 248 -23.57 -5.08 9.20
C GLN A 248 -24.67 -5.91 9.86
N MET A 249 -24.56 -7.24 9.88
CA MET A 249 -25.52 -8.13 10.55
C MET A 249 -25.60 -7.85 12.05
N VAL A 250 -24.45 -7.68 12.72
CA VAL A 250 -24.42 -7.35 14.16
C VAL A 250 -24.98 -5.95 14.41
N GLN A 251 -24.66 -4.96 13.58
CA GLN A 251 -25.24 -3.62 13.67
C GLN A 251 -26.75 -3.62 13.47
N GLU A 252 -27.27 -4.39 12.50
CA GLU A 252 -28.70 -4.55 12.27
C GLU A 252 -29.38 -5.26 13.44
N MET A 253 -28.77 -6.31 13.99
CA MET A 253 -29.26 -7.00 15.19
C MET A 253 -29.28 -6.07 16.40
N MET A 254 -28.19 -5.36 16.68
CA MET A 254 -28.13 -4.37 17.77
C MET A 254 -29.18 -3.28 17.58
N ARG A 255 -29.37 -2.76 16.35
CA ARG A 255 -30.39 -1.76 16.06
C ARG A 255 -31.82 -2.29 16.28
N LYS A 256 -32.07 -3.57 16.02
CA LYS A 256 -33.35 -4.24 16.29
C LYS A 256 -33.58 -4.46 17.79
N GLU A 257 -32.56 -4.89 18.53
CA GLU A 257 -32.65 -5.15 19.98
C GLU A 257 -32.72 -3.88 20.83
N TYR A 258 -31.95 -2.84 20.48
CA TYR A 258 -31.98 -1.55 21.20
C TYR A 258 -33.02 -0.57 20.66
N GLY A 259 -33.61 -0.85 19.49
CA GLY A 259 -34.71 -0.09 18.90
C GLY A 259 -36.11 -0.61 19.30
N SER A 260 -36.21 -1.76 19.98
CA SER A 260 -37.47 -2.42 20.34
C SER A 260 -37.91 -2.20 21.80
N VAL A 261 -37.22 -1.36 22.58
CA VAL A 261 -37.67 -0.99 23.93
C VAL A 261 -38.72 0.12 23.85
N GLN A 262 -39.95 -0.23 23.43
CA GLN A 262 -41.19 0.48 23.76
C GLN A 262 -42.43 -0.36 23.38
N SER A 263 -43.00 -1.01 24.40
CA SER A 263 -44.44 -1.23 24.55
C SER A 263 -44.76 -1.22 26.04
#